data_AF-A0A9E3Y4Z3-F1
#
_entry.id   AF-A0A9E3Y4Z3-F1
#
_cell.length_a   1.000
_cell.length_b   1.000
_cell.length_c   1.000
_cell.angle_alpha   90.00
_cell.angle_beta   90.00
_cell.angle_gamma   90.00
#
_symmetry.space_group_name_H-M   'P 1'
#
loop_
_entity.id
_entity.type
_entity.pdbx_description
1 polymer ?
#
loop_
_entity_poly.entity_id
_entity_poly.type
_entity_poly.pdbx_seq_one_letter_code
_entity_poly.pdbx_strand_id
1 'polypeptide(L)'
;MTSLVDRLFTPHGAAAYLRWLPPRSARAVYSGSAVPRRQQPAVDVGVETLPMEGTTFVRSGVTAEGDGTLLEVAEGAGLTPPNRCRRGVCATCTTALVSGTVRDGRTGELVEGPAPVRLCVSVAEGPVVLDL
;
A
#
# COMPACT_ATOMS: atom_id res chain seq x y z
N MET A 1 67.11 19.05 8.49
CA MET A 1 67.13 20.27 9.32
C MET A 1 65.78 20.40 9.98
N THR A 2 65.72 19.82 11.17
CA THR A 2 64.66 19.86 12.17
C THR A 2 64.33 21.30 12.53
N SER A 3 63.06 21.63 12.70
CA SER A 3 62.61 22.12 14.01
C SER A 3 61.08 21.96 14.07
N LEU A 4 60.56 21.05 14.88
CA LEU A 4 60.32 21.24 16.32
C LEU A 4 59.32 22.37 16.55
N VAL A 5 58.14 21.93 16.99
CA VAL A 5 57.19 22.58 17.91
C VAL A 5 56.61 23.91 17.49
N ASP A 6 55.30 24.01 17.75
CA ASP A 6 54.66 25.15 18.38
C ASP A 6 55.17 26.51 17.87
N ARG A 7 54.29 27.34 17.36
CA ARG A 7 53.53 28.17 18.29
C ARG A 7 52.49 28.92 17.47
N LEU A 8 51.23 28.65 17.78
CA LEU A 8 50.41 29.56 18.57
C LEU A 8 49.69 30.60 17.69
N PHE A 9 48.36 30.53 17.79
CA PHE A 9 47.50 31.71 17.88
C PHE A 9 47.16 32.50 16.60
N THR A 10 45.97 32.18 16.08
CA THR A 10 44.78 33.04 15.77
C THR A 10 44.95 34.57 15.92
N PRO A 11 44.30 35.46 15.11
CA PRO A 11 42.84 35.65 15.06
C PRO A 11 42.27 35.97 13.64
N HIS A 12 41.03 35.68 13.26
CA HIS A 12 39.80 36.48 13.46
C HIS A 12 38.60 35.64 12.93
N GLY A 13 37.48 35.41 13.59
CA GLY A 13 37.02 35.81 14.92
C GLY A 13 35.68 35.13 15.21
N ALA A 14 35.56 34.50 16.39
CA ALA A 14 34.38 33.79 16.87
C ALA A 14 33.15 34.69 17.15
N ALA A 15 33.28 36.02 16.95
CA ALA A 15 32.24 36.99 17.28
C ALA A 15 31.08 37.04 16.28
N ALA A 16 31.27 36.57 15.04
CA ALA A 16 30.21 36.62 14.02
C ALA A 16 29.09 35.61 14.28
N TYR A 17 29.42 34.43 14.82
CA TYR A 17 28.44 33.35 15.03
C TYR A 17 27.55 33.54 16.26
N LEU A 18 27.99 34.34 17.25
CA LEU A 18 27.25 34.50 18.51
C LEU A 18 26.00 35.39 18.39
N ARG A 19 25.82 36.11 17.27
CA ARG A 19 24.65 36.96 17.04
C ARG A 19 23.41 36.19 16.54
N TRP A 20 23.58 34.90 16.21
CA TRP A 20 22.50 34.00 15.78
C TRP A 20 22.07 33.01 16.87
N LEU A 21 22.64 33.09 18.08
CA LEU A 21 22.17 32.27 19.21
C LEU A 21 20.99 32.95 19.92
N PRO A 22 19.85 32.28 20.06
CA PRO A 22 18.73 32.78 20.86
C PRO A 22 19.13 32.90 22.36
N PRO A 23 18.49 33.80 23.15
CA PRO A 23 18.86 34.03 24.54
C PRO A 23 18.69 32.76 25.42
N ARG A 24 19.67 32.55 26.31
CA ARG A 24 19.90 31.32 27.10
C ARG A 24 18.88 31.03 28.23
N SER A 25 17.70 31.63 28.23
CA SER A 25 16.75 31.52 29.37
C SER A 25 15.39 30.89 29.06
N ALA A 26 15.11 30.42 27.83
CA ALA A 26 13.89 29.67 27.56
C ALA A 26 14.15 28.16 27.60
N ARG A 27 13.95 27.57 28.77
CA ARG A 27 14.00 26.12 29.00
C ARG A 27 12.71 25.49 28.44
N ALA A 28 12.69 25.17 27.14
CA ALA A 28 11.60 24.41 26.53
C ALA A 28 11.83 22.91 26.77
N VAL A 29 11.09 22.36 27.75
CA VAL A 29 10.90 20.93 27.92
C VAL A 29 10.07 20.45 26.73
N TYR A 30 10.71 19.89 25.70
CA TYR A 30 10.00 19.15 24.65
C TYR A 30 9.86 17.70 25.12
N SER A 31 8.75 17.43 25.79
CA SER A 31 8.23 16.07 25.98
C SER A 31 8.07 15.41 24.61
N GLY A 32 8.50 14.15 24.51
CA GLY A 32 8.69 13.45 23.25
C GLY A 32 7.52 13.52 22.26
N SER A 33 7.87 13.50 20.97
CA SER A 33 7.00 12.97 19.93
C SER A 33 7.87 12.35 18.85
N ALA A 34 7.45 11.14 18.49
CA ALA A 34 8.14 10.14 17.69
C ALA A 34 8.77 10.69 16.40
N VAL A 35 9.99 10.24 16.11
CA VAL A 35 10.55 10.29 14.76
C VAL A 35 9.68 9.38 13.88
N PRO A 36 9.03 9.89 12.82
CA PRO A 36 8.31 9.02 11.90
C PRO A 36 9.31 8.06 11.24
N ARG A 37 9.03 6.74 11.30
CA ARG A 37 9.80 5.71 10.59
C ARG A 37 9.90 6.11 9.13
N ARG A 38 11.12 6.04 8.56
CA ARG A 38 11.28 5.91 7.10
C ARG A 38 10.46 4.69 6.68
N GLN A 39 9.39 4.90 5.91
CA GLN A 39 8.82 3.82 5.10
C GLN A 39 9.93 3.34 4.17
N GLN A 40 10.46 2.15 4.43
CA GLN A 40 11.21 1.42 3.41
C GLN A 40 10.17 0.78 2.47
N PRO A 41 10.31 0.91 1.14
CA PRO A 41 9.50 0.13 0.20
C PRO A 41 9.89 -1.34 0.33
N ALA A 42 8.91 -2.22 0.54
CA ALA A 42 9.11 -3.66 0.50
C ALA A 42 9.32 -4.09 -0.96
N VAL A 43 10.52 -4.56 -1.29
CA VAL A 43 10.80 -5.33 -2.50
C VAL A 43 10.98 -6.80 -2.10
N ASP A 44 10.45 -7.65 -2.95
CA ASP A 44 10.10 -9.06 -2.81
C ASP A 44 11.31 -10.02 -2.79
N VAL A 45 11.21 -11.08 -2.00
CA VAL A 45 12.04 -12.30 -2.13
C VAL A 45 11.09 -13.49 -2.18
N GLY A 46 11.23 -14.28 -3.24
CA GLY A 46 10.22 -15.17 -3.79
C GLY A 46 9.78 -16.36 -2.95
N VAL A 47 8.51 -16.72 -3.16
CA VAL A 47 7.99 -18.07 -3.05
C VAL A 47 7.33 -18.37 -4.40
N GLU A 48 7.79 -19.41 -5.09
CA GLU A 48 7.10 -19.97 -6.25
C GLU A 48 5.86 -20.72 -5.74
N THR A 49 4.76 -20.00 -5.48
CA THR A 49 3.45 -20.61 -5.30
C THR A 49 2.97 -21.06 -6.68
N LEU A 50 2.78 -22.36 -6.87
CA LEU A 50 2.13 -22.89 -8.07
C LEU A 50 0.69 -22.32 -8.10
N PRO A 51 0.31 -21.46 -9.06
CA PRO A 51 -0.92 -20.69 -8.96
C PRO A 51 -2.09 -21.59 -9.37
N MET A 52 -2.74 -22.21 -8.39
CA MET A 52 -4.01 -22.91 -8.59
C MET A 52 -5.15 -22.29 -7.77
N GLU A 53 -4.92 -21.13 -7.18
CA GLU A 53 -5.86 -20.42 -6.33
C GLU A 53 -5.60 -18.92 -6.51
N GLY A 54 -6.49 -18.22 -7.24
CA GLY A 54 -6.24 -16.80 -7.54
C GLY A 54 -7.31 -16.16 -8.42
N THR A 55 -7.38 -14.84 -8.36
CA THR A 55 -8.28 -14.01 -9.17
C THR A 55 -7.47 -13.30 -10.26
N THR A 56 -7.78 -13.57 -11.53
CA THR A 56 -7.15 -12.91 -12.67
C THR A 56 -8.06 -11.81 -13.22
N PHE A 57 -7.53 -10.60 -13.35
CA PHE A 57 -8.17 -9.43 -13.93
C PHE A 57 -7.60 -9.19 -15.33
N VAL A 58 -8.27 -9.68 -16.38
CA VAL A 58 -7.64 -9.84 -17.71
C VAL A 58 -7.34 -8.53 -18.41
N ARG A 59 -8.15 -7.50 -18.20
CA ARG A 59 -7.99 -6.22 -18.88
C ARG A 59 -6.92 -5.35 -18.24
N SER A 60 -6.73 -5.46 -16.93
CA SER A 60 -5.62 -4.85 -16.20
C SER A 60 -4.34 -5.68 -16.24
N GLY A 61 -4.41 -6.96 -16.60
CA GLY A 61 -3.25 -7.86 -16.63
C GLY A 61 -2.73 -8.23 -15.24
N VAL A 62 -3.55 -8.05 -14.21
CA VAL A 62 -3.19 -8.29 -12.80
C VAL A 62 -3.75 -9.63 -12.36
N THR A 63 -2.95 -10.42 -11.65
CA THR A 63 -3.43 -11.59 -10.91
C THR A 63 -3.13 -11.38 -9.44
N ALA A 64 -4.12 -11.65 -8.60
CA ALA A 64 -4.00 -11.45 -7.17
C ALA A 64 -4.61 -12.61 -6.39
N GLU A 65 -3.99 -12.88 -5.26
CA GLU A 65 -4.50 -13.77 -4.24
C GLU A 65 -5.01 -12.92 -3.08
N GLY A 66 -6.09 -13.37 -2.44
CA GLY A 66 -6.63 -12.65 -1.31
C GLY A 66 -7.96 -13.22 -0.84
N ASP A 67 -8.22 -13.02 0.43
CA ASP A 67 -9.50 -13.36 1.05
C ASP A 67 -10.51 -12.23 0.88
N GLY A 68 -11.80 -12.58 1.01
CA GLY A 68 -12.89 -11.62 1.02
C GLY A 68 -13.54 -11.43 -0.35
N THR A 69 -14.13 -10.26 -0.55
CA THR A 69 -14.87 -9.93 -1.77
C THR A 69 -13.93 -9.67 -2.94
N LEU A 70 -14.37 -9.94 -4.16
CA LEU A 70 -13.58 -9.66 -5.37
C LEU A 70 -13.20 -8.18 -5.50
N LEU A 71 -13.99 -7.26 -4.92
CA LEU A 71 -13.63 -5.84 -4.83
C LEU A 71 -12.43 -5.62 -3.90
N GLU A 72 -12.39 -6.27 -2.73
CA GLU A 72 -11.26 -6.14 -1.79
C GLU A 72 -9.98 -6.75 -2.37
N VAL A 73 -10.09 -7.89 -3.07
CA VAL A 73 -8.95 -8.49 -3.79
C VAL A 73 -8.44 -7.54 -4.88
N ALA A 74 -9.33 -6.95 -5.67
CA ALA A 74 -8.94 -5.98 -6.70
C ALA A 74 -8.26 -4.73 -6.10
N GLU A 75 -8.85 -4.15 -5.04
CA GLU A 75 -8.29 -2.98 -4.36
C GLU A 75 -6.94 -3.30 -3.68
N GLY A 76 -6.80 -4.47 -3.07
CA GLY A 76 -5.54 -4.97 -2.51
C GLY A 76 -4.45 -5.14 -3.57
N ALA A 77 -4.84 -5.48 -4.80
CA ALA A 77 -3.95 -5.54 -5.96
C ALA A 77 -3.65 -4.17 -6.60
N GLY A 78 -4.15 -3.07 -6.01
CA GLY A 78 -3.95 -1.70 -6.50
C GLY A 78 -4.89 -1.28 -7.63
N LEU A 79 -5.90 -2.09 -7.97
CA LEU A 79 -6.93 -1.71 -8.94
C LEU A 79 -7.96 -0.77 -8.29
N THR A 80 -8.65 0.01 -9.12
CA THR A 80 -9.70 0.94 -8.68
C THR A 80 -11.02 0.70 -9.41
N PRO A 81 -11.70 -0.44 -9.21
CA PRO A 81 -12.94 -0.76 -9.90
C PRO A 81 -14.02 0.26 -9.54
N PRO A 82 -14.92 0.63 -10.48
CA PRO A 82 -16.01 1.55 -10.19
C PRO A 82 -16.88 1.00 -9.05
N ASN A 83 -16.99 1.73 -7.94
CA ASN A 83 -17.76 1.29 -6.77
C ASN A 83 -18.43 2.47 -6.06
N ARG A 84 -19.51 2.18 -5.30
CA ARG A 84 -20.26 3.21 -4.55
C ARG A 84 -20.84 2.72 -3.23
N CYS A 85 -21.67 1.67 -3.25
CA CYS A 85 -22.42 1.26 -2.05
C CYS A 85 -21.78 0.13 -1.23
N ARG A 86 -20.83 -0.63 -1.82
CA ARG A 86 -20.18 -1.82 -1.22
C ARG A 86 -21.09 -2.91 -0.65
N ARG A 87 -22.41 -2.85 -0.88
CA ARG A 87 -23.40 -3.80 -0.34
C ARG A 87 -24.30 -4.42 -1.42
N GLY A 88 -23.89 -4.28 -2.68
CA GLY A 88 -24.55 -4.88 -3.84
C GLY A 88 -25.83 -4.16 -4.33
N VAL A 89 -26.25 -3.04 -3.73
CA VAL A 89 -27.52 -2.37 -4.07
C VAL A 89 -27.44 -1.42 -5.27
N CYS A 90 -26.29 -0.79 -5.52
CA CYS A 90 -26.15 0.18 -6.61
C CYS A 90 -25.69 -0.42 -7.94
N ALA A 91 -25.21 -1.67 -7.94
CA ALA A 91 -24.67 -2.39 -9.11
C ALA A 91 -23.50 -1.71 -9.87
N THR A 92 -22.95 -0.61 -9.36
CA THR A 92 -21.84 0.13 -10.01
C THR A 92 -20.59 -0.71 -10.22
N CYS A 93 -20.33 -1.67 -9.33
CA CYS A 93 -19.17 -2.58 -9.39
C CYS A 93 -19.47 -3.88 -10.14
N THR A 94 -20.42 -3.86 -11.08
CA THR A 94 -20.69 -5.04 -11.91
C THR A 94 -19.57 -5.22 -12.92
N THR A 95 -19.09 -6.45 -13.07
CA THR A 95 -18.03 -6.83 -14.00
C THR A 95 -18.32 -8.21 -14.56
N ALA A 96 -17.84 -8.51 -15.76
CA ALA A 96 -18.02 -9.83 -16.34
C ALA A 96 -17.07 -10.83 -15.67
N LEU A 97 -17.64 -11.89 -15.09
CA LEU A 97 -16.95 -13.14 -14.81
C LEU A 97 -16.79 -13.87 -16.14
N VAL A 98 -15.55 -14.04 -16.57
CA VAL A 98 -15.17 -14.74 -17.81
C VAL A 98 -15.19 -16.25 -17.58
N SER A 99 -14.64 -16.71 -16.45
CA SER A 99 -14.62 -18.13 -16.08
C SER A 99 -14.45 -18.32 -14.56
N GLY A 100 -14.79 -19.53 -14.09
CA GLY A 100 -14.75 -19.91 -12.68
C GLY A 100 -16.09 -19.73 -11.98
N THR A 101 -16.09 -19.94 -10.67
CA THR A 101 -17.30 -19.90 -9.84
C THR A 101 -17.14 -18.90 -8.72
N VAL A 102 -18.18 -18.09 -8.51
CA VAL A 102 -18.24 -17.14 -7.39
C VAL A 102 -19.49 -17.39 -6.57
N ARG A 103 -19.45 -17.05 -5.29
CA ARG A 103 -20.60 -17.03 -4.40
C ARG A 103 -21.02 -15.60 -4.11
N ASP A 104 -22.31 -15.28 -4.25
CA ASP A 104 -22.85 -14.02 -3.74
C ASP A 104 -22.97 -14.10 -2.21
N GLY A 105 -22.19 -13.29 -1.49
CA GLY A 105 -22.18 -13.26 -0.03
C GLY A 105 -23.49 -12.79 0.61
N ARG A 106 -24.43 -12.23 -0.14
CA ARG A 106 -25.76 -11.81 0.36
C ARG A 106 -26.77 -12.95 0.33
N THR A 107 -26.74 -13.77 -0.72
CA THR A 107 -27.76 -14.81 -0.96
C THR A 107 -27.21 -16.22 -0.74
N GLY A 108 -25.88 -16.38 -0.79
CA GLY A 108 -25.21 -17.68 -0.81
C GLY A 108 -25.26 -18.38 -2.16
N GLU A 109 -25.85 -17.76 -3.18
CA GLU A 109 -25.99 -18.34 -4.53
C GLU A 109 -24.64 -18.45 -5.22
N LEU A 110 -24.42 -19.58 -5.89
CA LEU A 110 -23.25 -19.82 -6.73
C LEU A 110 -23.55 -19.39 -8.17
N VAL A 111 -22.62 -18.65 -8.77
CA VAL A 111 -22.67 -18.20 -10.14
C VAL A 111 -21.43 -18.70 -10.87
N GLU A 112 -21.64 -19.50 -11.90
CA GLU A 112 -20.59 -19.98 -12.79
C GLU A 112 -20.48 -19.06 -14.03
N GLY A 113 -19.26 -18.74 -14.42
CA GLY A 113 -18.98 -17.94 -15.60
C GLY A 113 -19.23 -18.70 -16.92
N PRO A 114 -19.54 -18.01 -18.02
CA PRO A 114 -19.55 -16.55 -18.17
C PRO A 114 -20.83 -15.89 -17.66
N ALA A 115 -20.71 -14.87 -16.79
CA ALA A 115 -21.86 -14.19 -16.17
C ALA A 115 -21.50 -12.78 -15.64
N PRO A 116 -22.46 -11.84 -15.53
CA PRO A 116 -22.23 -10.60 -14.82
C PRO A 116 -22.26 -10.81 -13.30
N VAL A 117 -21.24 -10.31 -12.58
CA VAL A 117 -21.13 -10.44 -11.13
C VAL A 117 -20.86 -9.08 -10.48
N ARG A 118 -21.24 -8.91 -9.20
CA ARG A 118 -21.02 -7.66 -8.45
C ARG A 118 -19.83 -7.85 -7.52
N LEU A 119 -18.70 -7.22 -7.86
CA LEU A 119 -17.42 -7.41 -7.17
C LEU A 119 -17.52 -7.23 -5.64
N CYS A 120 -18.32 -6.27 -5.17
CA CYS A 120 -18.38 -5.92 -3.75
C CYS A 120 -19.16 -6.91 -2.87
N VAL A 121 -19.74 -7.96 -3.44
CA VAL A 121 -20.48 -8.99 -2.68
C VAL A 121 -20.15 -10.40 -3.14
N SER A 122 -19.60 -10.57 -4.34
CA SER A 122 -19.13 -11.86 -4.84
C SER A 122 -17.79 -12.23 -4.20
N VAL A 123 -17.64 -13.50 -3.84
CA VAL A 123 -16.42 -14.13 -3.32
C VAL A 123 -16.04 -15.27 -4.26
N ALA A 124 -14.76 -15.46 -4.56
CA ALA A 124 -14.32 -16.57 -5.39
C ALA A 124 -14.44 -17.91 -4.64
N GLU A 125 -14.89 -18.97 -5.31
CA GLU A 125 -14.90 -20.35 -4.77
C GLU A 125 -13.73 -21.19 -5.30
N GLY A 126 -12.79 -20.54 -6.00
CA GLY A 126 -11.62 -21.12 -6.65
C GLY A 126 -11.03 -20.14 -7.66
N PRO A 127 -10.20 -20.60 -8.62
CA PRO A 127 -9.69 -19.74 -9.68
C PRO A 127 -10.80 -19.07 -10.48
N VAL A 128 -10.75 -17.75 -10.59
CA VAL A 128 -11.73 -16.96 -11.33
C VAL A 128 -11.03 -15.95 -12.22
N VAL A 129 -11.68 -15.66 -13.35
CA VAL A 129 -11.20 -14.70 -14.34
C VAL A 129 -12.24 -13.61 -14.54
N LEU A 130 -11.86 -12.36 -14.35
CA LEU A 130 -12.72 -11.18 -14.42
C LEU A 130 -12.23 -10.22 -15.50
N ASP A 131 -13.17 -9.62 -16.23
CA ASP A 131 -12.88 -8.59 -17.23
C ASP A 131 -12.73 -7.19 -16.60
N LEU A 132 -11.65 -7.02 -15.83
CA LEU A 132 -11.36 -5.80 -15.08
C LEU A 132 -9.99 -5.24 -15.40
#